data_AF-A0A0Q9SDP5-F1
#
_entry.id   AF-A0A0Q9SDP5-F1
#
_cell.length_a   1.000
_cell.length_b   1.000
_cell.length_c   1.000
_cell.angle_alpha   90.00
_cell.angle_beta   90.00
_cell.angle_gamma   90.00
#
_symmetry.space_group_name_H-M   'P 1'
#
loop_
_entity.id
_entity.type
_entity.pdbx_description
1 polymer ?
#
loop_
_entity_poly.entity_id
_entity_poly.type
_entity_poly.pdbx_seq_one_letter_code
_entity_poly.pdbx_strand_id
1 'polypeptide(L)'
;MAIWDYQFILFPLGNVPSLSDNVIEFVGFNKFSFYQAVDVLNKSANIKNDPSLKSWKSFDDECYFLYFDGKHKVEVELNAGSATEEAEEISIRTNIYQDEGSVIVALQICQLLCASLNLGCWNMKLREIIDLQDVSNGTATINHYSQLRNKS
;
A
#
# COMPACT_ATOMS: atom_id res chain seq x y z
N MET A 1 9.60 11.14 -15.84
CA MET A 1 8.50 10.44 -15.13
C MET A 1 8.38 11.06 -13.76
N ALA A 2 7.18 11.47 -13.35
CA ALA A 2 6.94 11.99 -12.00
C ALA A 2 7.05 10.84 -10.98
N ILE A 3 8.00 10.93 -10.05
CA ILE A 3 8.18 9.97 -8.95
C ILE A 3 7.00 10.00 -7.96
N TRP A 4 6.10 10.96 -8.11
CA TRP A 4 5.03 11.27 -7.18
C TRP A 4 3.73 10.50 -7.43
N ASP A 5 3.72 9.59 -8.40
CA ASP A 5 2.54 8.92 -8.94
C ASP A 5 2.59 7.39 -8.69
N TYR A 6 3.09 6.96 -7.52
CA TYR A 6 3.06 5.55 -7.09
C TYR A 6 1.81 5.14 -6.29
N GLN A 7 1.17 4.11 -6.83
CA GLN A 7 0.22 3.26 -6.12
C GLN A 7 0.82 1.86 -6.00
N PHE A 8 0.75 1.31 -4.80
CA PHE A 8 1.09 -0.07 -4.52
C PHE A 8 -0.18 -0.82 -4.16
N ILE A 9 -0.30 -2.06 -4.64
CA ILE A 9 -1.41 -2.94 -4.26
C ILE A 9 -0.83 -4.15 -3.57
N LEU A 10 -1.25 -4.38 -2.33
CA LEU A 10 -0.89 -5.59 -1.59
C LEU A 10 -1.97 -6.63 -1.78
N PHE A 11 -1.55 -7.87 -2.04
CA PHE A 11 -2.44 -8.98 -2.34
C PHE A 11 -1.95 -10.26 -1.63
N PRO A 12 -2.83 -11.19 -1.26
CA PRO A 12 -2.45 -12.47 -0.67
C PRO A 12 -1.42 -13.24 -1.51
N LEU A 13 -0.34 -13.70 -0.87
CA LEU A 13 0.58 -14.61 -1.55
C LEU A 13 -0.16 -15.86 -2.04
N GLY A 14 0.20 -16.32 -3.24
CA GLY A 14 -0.47 -17.43 -3.93
C GLY A 14 -1.59 -17.00 -4.87
N ASN A 15 -2.06 -15.75 -4.79
CA ASN A 15 -2.85 -15.14 -5.86
C ASN A 15 -1.90 -14.63 -6.95
N VAL A 16 -2.39 -14.58 -8.19
CA VAL A 16 -1.59 -14.22 -9.38
C VAL A 16 -2.15 -12.93 -10.00
N PRO A 17 -1.30 -11.92 -10.28
CA PRO A 17 -1.75 -10.73 -11.00
C PRO A 17 -2.18 -11.08 -12.43
N SER A 18 -3.36 -10.61 -12.81
CA SER A 18 -3.93 -10.71 -14.15
C SER A 18 -4.27 -9.31 -14.64
N LEU A 19 -3.68 -8.91 -15.76
CA LEU A 19 -3.93 -7.61 -16.38
C LEU A 19 -4.95 -7.77 -17.51
N SER A 20 -6.12 -7.17 -17.36
CA SER A 20 -7.18 -7.10 -18.38
C SER A 20 -7.66 -5.66 -18.54
N ASP A 21 -7.75 -5.14 -19.77
CA ASP A 21 -8.33 -3.82 -20.07
C ASP A 21 -7.87 -2.64 -19.18
N ASN A 22 -6.58 -2.61 -18.80
CA ASN A 22 -5.96 -1.65 -17.87
C ASN A 22 -6.42 -1.73 -16.40
N VAL A 23 -7.18 -2.76 -16.06
CA VAL A 23 -7.45 -3.18 -14.68
C VAL A 23 -6.45 -4.26 -14.30
N ILE A 24 -6.02 -4.23 -13.05
CA ILE A 24 -5.27 -5.31 -12.43
C ILE A 24 -6.23 -6.08 -11.53
N GLU A 25 -6.25 -7.39 -11.67
CA GLU A 25 -6.98 -8.31 -10.80
C GLU A 25 -5.99 -9.29 -10.18
N PHE A 26 -6.23 -9.75 -8.96
CA PHE A 26 -5.41 -10.76 -8.30
C PHE A 26 -6.18 -12.06 -8.21
N VAL A 27 -5.95 -12.94 -9.18
CA VAL A 27 -6.70 -14.20 -9.34
C VAL A 27 -6.19 -15.25 -8.36
N GLY A 28 -7.07 -15.73 -7.50
CA GLY A 28 -6.80 -16.81 -6.56
C GLY A 28 -7.89 -16.90 -5.49
N PHE A 29 -7.72 -17.83 -4.54
CA PHE A 29 -8.68 -18.05 -3.44
C PHE A 29 -8.17 -17.56 -2.09
N ASN A 30 -6.92 -17.10 -2.03
CA ASN A 30 -6.33 -16.66 -0.77
C ASN A 30 -6.87 -15.27 -0.45
N LYS A 31 -7.12 -15.06 0.84
CA LYS A 31 -7.58 -13.80 1.44
C LYS A 31 -6.84 -13.59 2.75
N PHE A 32 -6.90 -12.38 3.28
CA PHE A 32 -6.37 -12.07 4.61
C PHE A 32 -7.48 -11.54 5.52
N SER A 33 -7.26 -11.58 6.84
CA SER A 33 -8.23 -11.03 7.78
C SER A 33 -8.19 -9.50 7.75
N PHE A 34 -9.34 -8.88 7.49
CA PHE A 34 -9.50 -7.42 7.56
C PHE A 34 -9.12 -6.90 8.95
N TYR A 35 -9.61 -7.55 10.01
CA TYR A 35 -9.35 -7.15 11.39
C TYR A 35 -7.87 -7.23 11.75
N GLN A 36 -7.13 -8.22 11.23
CA GLN A 36 -5.68 -8.28 11.42
C GLN A 36 -4.97 -7.12 10.72
N ALA A 37 -5.40 -6.75 9.50
CA ALA A 37 -4.82 -5.59 8.81
C ALA A 37 -5.07 -4.29 9.57
N VAL A 38 -6.29 -4.09 10.07
CA VAL A 38 -6.66 -2.95 10.92
C VAL A 38 -5.81 -2.92 12.20
N ASP A 39 -5.61 -4.05 12.86
CA ASP A 39 -4.77 -4.14 14.07
C ASP A 39 -3.30 -3.77 13.80
N VAL A 40 -2.72 -4.23 12.68
CA VAL A 40 -1.36 -3.85 12.26
C VAL A 40 -1.25 -2.34 12.00
N LEU A 41 -2.23 -1.76 11.31
CA LEU A 41 -2.27 -0.33 11.02
C LEU A 41 -2.41 0.51 12.30
N ASN A 42 -3.29 0.11 13.22
CA ASN A 42 -3.50 0.83 14.48
C ASN A 42 -2.29 0.78 15.43
N LYS A 43 -1.45 -0.25 15.33
CA LYS A 43 -0.19 -0.35 16.08
C LYS A 43 0.93 0.52 15.48
N SER A 44 0.76 1.00 14.26
CA SER A 44 1.77 1.80 13.56
C SER A 44 1.70 3.26 13.99
N ALA A 45 2.86 3.81 14.38
CA ALA A 45 2.94 5.23 14.67
C ALA A 45 2.56 6.06 13.44
N ASN A 46 1.86 7.17 13.66
CA ASN A 46 1.44 8.13 12.64
C ASN A 46 0.41 7.64 11.61
N ILE A 47 -0.05 6.38 11.69
CA ILE A 47 -1.19 5.89 10.92
C ILE A 47 -2.45 6.02 11.77
N LYS A 48 -3.50 6.64 11.23
CA LYS A 48 -4.79 6.77 11.89
C LYS A 48 -5.93 6.53 10.92
N ASN A 49 -7.01 5.93 11.42
CA ASN A 49 -8.29 5.97 10.75
C ASN A 49 -8.86 7.39 10.90
N ASP A 50 -8.80 8.17 9.82
CA ASP A 50 -9.33 9.55 9.77
C ASP A 50 -10.20 9.74 8.52
N PRO A 51 -11.44 9.24 8.53
CA PRO A 51 -12.32 9.30 7.38
C PRO A 51 -12.66 10.72 6.92
N SER A 52 -12.46 11.73 7.78
CA SER A 52 -12.74 13.14 7.42
C SER A 52 -11.80 13.69 6.35
N LEU A 53 -10.64 13.07 6.19
CA LEU A 53 -9.61 13.44 5.22
C LEU A 53 -9.62 12.56 3.98
N LYS A 54 -10.59 11.65 3.85
CA LYS A 54 -10.78 10.81 2.67
C LYS A 54 -10.83 11.65 1.40
N SER A 55 -9.90 11.37 0.50
CA SER A 55 -9.94 11.93 -0.84
C SER A 55 -11.08 11.34 -1.70
N TRP A 56 -11.63 10.18 -1.30
CA TRP A 56 -12.67 9.44 -2.02
C TRP A 56 -13.90 9.21 -1.13
N LYS A 57 -15.09 9.52 -1.66
CA LYS A 57 -16.34 9.55 -0.87
C LYS A 57 -17.06 8.20 -0.72
N SER A 58 -16.61 7.16 -1.41
CA SER A 58 -17.34 5.89 -1.53
C SER A 58 -16.89 4.78 -0.57
N PHE A 59 -15.91 5.05 0.31
CA PHE A 59 -15.38 4.03 1.21
C PHE A 59 -16.15 3.99 2.52
N ASP A 60 -16.29 2.81 3.10
CA ASP A 60 -16.61 2.65 4.51
C ASP A 60 -15.52 3.32 5.36
N ASP A 61 -15.90 3.96 6.46
CA ASP A 61 -14.98 4.68 7.35
C ASP A 61 -13.89 3.78 7.90
N GLU A 62 -14.22 2.53 8.18
CA GLU A 62 -13.32 1.51 8.72
C GLU A 62 -12.19 1.12 7.75
N CYS A 63 -12.38 1.35 6.45
CA CYS A 63 -11.44 0.91 5.41
C CYS A 63 -10.35 1.94 5.08
N TYR A 64 -10.44 3.16 5.62
CA TYR A 64 -9.52 4.25 5.28
C TYR A 64 -8.57 4.59 6.40
N PHE A 65 -7.28 4.63 6.08
CA PHE A 65 -6.24 5.07 6.98
C PHE A 65 -5.34 6.09 6.31
N LEU A 66 -4.89 7.07 7.09
CA LEU A 66 -3.94 8.08 6.66
C LEU A 66 -2.69 7.98 7.53
N TYR A 67 -1.54 7.80 6.89
CA TYR A 67 -0.27 8.11 7.50
C TYR A 67 -0.01 9.61 7.41
N PHE A 68 0.38 10.25 8.51
CA PHE A 68 0.92 11.61 8.49
C PHE A 68 1.91 11.88 9.62
N ASP A 69 3.16 12.18 9.28
CA ASP A 69 4.24 12.54 10.23
C ASP A 69 4.50 14.04 10.35
N GLY A 70 3.60 14.87 9.82
CA GLY A 70 3.79 16.32 9.72
C GLY A 70 4.40 16.77 8.39
N LYS A 71 5.02 15.86 7.62
CA LYS A 71 5.68 16.17 6.36
C LYS A 71 5.23 15.28 5.19
N HIS A 72 5.06 13.99 5.41
CA HIS A 72 4.71 13.01 4.38
C HIS A 72 3.32 12.44 4.66
N LYS A 73 2.56 12.21 3.59
CA LYS A 73 1.21 11.65 3.66
C LYS A 73 1.07 10.45 2.73
N VAL A 74 0.45 9.39 3.24
CA VAL A 74 0.15 8.17 2.48
C VAL A 74 -1.26 7.73 2.82
N GLU A 75 -2.12 7.57 1.81
CA GLU A 75 -3.43 6.96 2.00
C GLU A 75 -3.31 5.44 1.91
N VAL A 76 -4.01 4.75 2.81
CA VAL A 76 -4.15 3.30 2.83
C VAL A 76 -5.64 2.98 2.79
N GLU A 77 -6.05 2.18 1.81
CA GLU A 77 -7.40 1.69 1.65
C GLU A 77 -7.41 0.17 1.75
N LEU A 78 -8.29 -0.37 2.59
CA LEU A 78 -8.52 -1.80 2.71
C LEU A 78 -9.70 -2.24 1.84
N ASN A 79 -9.55 -3.38 1.17
CA ASN A 79 -10.63 -4.16 0.56
C ASN A 79 -11.58 -3.37 -0.36
N ALA A 80 -11.01 -2.59 -1.29
CA ALA A 80 -11.76 -1.72 -2.20
C ALA A 80 -12.79 -0.80 -1.49
N GLY A 81 -12.54 -0.48 -0.21
CA GLY A 81 -13.38 0.39 0.59
C GLY A 81 -14.59 -0.26 1.23
N SER A 82 -14.75 -1.59 1.21
CA SER A 82 -15.86 -2.30 1.85
C SER A 82 -15.41 -3.14 3.05
N ALA A 83 -16.00 -2.89 4.22
CA ALA A 83 -15.66 -3.63 5.44
C ALA A 83 -16.23 -5.05 5.40
N THR A 84 -15.37 -6.04 5.56
CA THR A 84 -15.68 -7.48 5.52
C THR A 84 -14.80 -8.22 6.51
N GLU A 85 -15.11 -9.49 6.82
CA GLU A 85 -14.21 -10.30 7.66
C GLU A 85 -12.91 -10.68 6.93
N GLU A 86 -13.03 -10.99 5.64
CA GLU A 86 -11.93 -11.35 4.74
C GLU A 86 -11.74 -10.27 3.68
N ALA A 87 -10.49 -9.87 3.46
CA ALA A 87 -10.11 -8.87 2.49
C ALA A 87 -9.24 -9.46 1.37
N GLU A 88 -9.37 -8.89 0.18
CA GLU A 88 -8.70 -9.37 -1.04
C GLU A 88 -7.46 -8.55 -1.38
N GLU A 89 -7.45 -7.27 -1.05
CA GLU A 89 -6.32 -6.38 -1.33
C GLU A 89 -6.22 -5.18 -0.38
N ILE A 90 -5.06 -4.53 -0.39
CA ILE A 90 -4.80 -3.24 0.26
C ILE A 90 -4.22 -2.29 -0.79
N SER A 91 -4.81 -1.12 -0.96
CA SER A 91 -4.29 -0.06 -1.83
C SER A 91 -3.50 0.96 -1.01
N ILE A 92 -2.25 1.21 -1.39
CA ILE A 92 -1.37 2.19 -0.73
C ILE A 92 -1.00 3.25 -1.76
N ARG A 93 -1.38 4.50 -1.50
CA ARG A 93 -1.36 5.58 -2.49
C ARG A 93 -0.59 6.78 -1.99
N THR A 94 0.27 7.29 -2.88
CA THR A 94 1.05 8.51 -2.64
C THR A 94 0.63 9.67 -3.54
N ASN A 95 -0.19 9.39 -4.55
CA ASN A 95 -0.39 10.23 -5.75
C ASN A 95 -1.13 11.54 -5.48
N ILE A 96 -1.76 11.65 -4.31
CA ILE A 96 -2.60 12.79 -3.95
C ILE A 96 -1.77 13.97 -3.44
N TYR A 97 -0.66 13.70 -2.76
CA TYR A 97 0.07 14.73 -2.01
C TYR A 97 1.36 15.20 -2.69
N GLN A 98 1.81 14.49 -3.73
CA GLN A 98 2.98 14.84 -4.52
C GLN A 98 4.25 15.15 -3.70
N ASP A 99 4.47 14.40 -2.62
CA ASP A 99 5.63 14.51 -1.73
C ASP A 99 6.58 13.28 -1.88
N GLU A 100 7.89 13.50 -2.01
CA GLU A 100 8.84 12.51 -2.57
C GLU A 100 9.18 11.47 -1.50
N GLY A 101 9.22 11.93 -0.25
CA GLY A 101 9.34 11.06 0.92
C GLY A 101 8.11 10.18 1.13
N SER A 102 6.95 10.52 0.55
CA SER A 102 5.74 9.69 0.69
C SER A 102 5.88 8.34 -0.01
N VAL A 103 6.69 8.23 -1.08
CA VAL A 103 6.96 6.94 -1.74
C VAL A 103 7.79 6.01 -0.84
N ILE A 104 8.81 6.55 -0.16
CA ILE A 104 9.63 5.79 0.78
C ILE A 104 8.78 5.32 1.96
N VAL A 105 7.97 6.21 2.52
CA VAL A 105 7.04 5.88 3.60
C VAL A 105 6.02 4.83 3.13
N ALA A 106 5.46 4.97 1.93
CA ALA A 106 4.55 3.97 1.38
C ALA A 106 5.19 2.59 1.27
N LEU A 107 6.44 2.50 0.78
CA LEU A 107 7.18 1.24 0.72
C LEU A 107 7.44 0.64 2.12
N GLN A 108 7.69 1.47 3.14
CA GLN A 108 7.82 1.01 4.52
C GLN A 108 6.51 0.45 5.07
N ILE A 109 5.37 1.10 4.76
CA ILE A 109 4.03 0.60 5.10
C ILE A 109 3.75 -0.71 4.36
N CYS A 110 4.07 -0.78 3.06
CA CYS A 110 3.97 -2.01 2.27
C CYS A 110 4.77 -3.15 2.91
N GLN A 111 6.03 -2.90 3.30
CA GLN A 111 6.90 -3.90 3.92
C GLN A 111 6.32 -4.40 5.24
N LEU A 112 5.85 -3.49 6.10
CA LEU A 112 5.21 -3.86 7.37
C LEU A 112 4.00 -4.78 7.15
N LEU A 113 3.11 -4.42 6.23
CA LEU A 113 1.89 -5.18 5.94
C LEU A 113 2.21 -6.51 5.26
N CYS A 114 3.14 -6.53 4.30
CA CYS A 114 3.58 -7.77 3.64
C CYS A 114 4.14 -8.77 4.63
N ALA A 115 4.98 -8.32 5.57
CA ALA A 115 5.56 -9.18 6.61
C ALA A 115 4.51 -9.65 7.62
N SER A 116 3.56 -8.79 8.00
CA SER A 116 2.58 -9.12 9.05
C SER A 116 1.42 -9.99 8.55
N LEU A 117 1.04 -9.85 7.27
CA LEU A 117 -0.17 -10.45 6.69
C LEU A 117 0.15 -11.47 5.58
N ASN A 118 1.44 -11.75 5.33
CA ASN A 118 1.89 -12.65 4.27
C ASN A 118 1.38 -12.24 2.88
N LEU A 119 1.60 -10.98 2.51
CA LEU A 119 1.16 -10.40 1.24
C LEU A 119 2.32 -10.24 0.25
N GLY A 120 2.01 -10.27 -1.03
CA GLY A 120 2.84 -9.74 -2.11
C GLY A 120 2.53 -8.27 -2.35
N CYS A 121 3.43 -7.57 -3.06
CA CYS A 121 3.28 -6.16 -3.38
C CYS A 121 3.43 -5.93 -4.88
N TRP A 122 2.41 -5.34 -5.50
CA TRP A 122 2.39 -4.96 -6.91
C TRP A 122 2.62 -3.46 -7.06
N ASN A 123 3.60 -3.09 -7.88
CA ASN A 123 3.87 -1.70 -8.23
C ASN A 123 3.08 -1.31 -9.49
N MET A 124 2.05 -0.46 -9.35
CA MET A 124 1.20 -0.06 -10.47
C MET A 124 1.95 0.69 -11.57
N LYS A 125 3.00 1.43 -11.21
CA LYS A 125 3.77 2.24 -12.16
C LYS A 125 4.69 1.37 -13.02
N LEU A 126 5.38 0.43 -12.38
CA LEU A 126 6.34 -0.46 -13.02
C LEU A 126 5.69 -1.72 -13.61
N ARG A 127 4.45 -2.02 -13.19
CA ARG A 127 3.70 -3.22 -13.58
C ARG A 127 4.46 -4.50 -13.25
N GLU A 128 5.02 -4.55 -12.05
CA GLU A 128 5.80 -5.69 -11.56
C GLU A 128 5.53 -5.95 -10.08
N ILE A 129 5.80 -7.18 -9.66
CA ILE A 129 5.83 -7.57 -8.26
C ILE A 129 7.17 -7.11 -7.68
N ILE A 130 7.12 -6.44 -6.53
CA ILE A 130 8.31 -6.12 -5.74
C ILE A 130 8.37 -7.03 -4.51
N ASP A 131 9.53 -7.64 -4.29
CA ASP A 131 9.77 -8.46 -3.11
C ASP A 131 10.09 -7.57 -1.91
N LEU A 132 9.11 -7.48 -1.01
CA LEU A 132 9.21 -6.78 0.27
C LEU A 132 9.22 -7.73 1.47
N GLN A 133 9.19 -9.05 1.24
CA GLN A 133 9.22 -10.03 2.32
C GLN A 133 10.66 -10.33 2.77
N ASP A 134 11.62 -10.31 1.84
CA ASP A 134 13.03 -10.32 2.19
C ASP A 134 13.47 -8.91 2.63
N VAL A 135 13.86 -8.77 3.90
CA VAL A 135 14.33 -7.50 4.50
C VAL A 135 15.47 -6.89 3.70
N SER A 136 16.34 -7.71 3.09
CA SER A 136 17.44 -7.25 2.25
C SER A 136 16.97 -6.67 0.91
N ASN A 137 15.99 -7.31 0.25
CA ASN A 137 15.38 -6.83 -0.99
C ASN A 137 14.48 -5.61 -0.77
N GLY A 138 13.72 -5.58 0.32
CA GLY A 138 12.94 -4.42 0.74
C GLY A 138 13.82 -3.19 1.00
N THR A 139 14.94 -3.39 1.71
CA THR A 139 15.92 -2.33 1.96
C THR A 139 16.59 -1.88 0.67
N ALA A 140 16.94 -2.79 -0.24
CA ALA A 140 17.52 -2.45 -1.54
C ALA A 140 16.55 -1.64 -2.41
N THR A 141 15.27 -2.02 -2.45
CA THR A 141 14.20 -1.31 -3.15
C THR A 141 14.02 0.10 -2.56
N ILE A 142 13.88 0.22 -1.24
CA ILE A 142 13.76 1.51 -0.56
C ILE A 142 14.98 2.41 -0.83
N ASN A 143 16.19 1.83 -0.80
CA ASN A 143 17.43 2.55 -1.10
C ASN A 143 17.49 3.01 -2.56
N HIS A 144 17.04 2.19 -3.52
CA HIS A 144 16.96 2.58 -4.93
C HIS A 144 16.06 3.81 -5.11
N TYR A 145 14.87 3.80 -4.52
CA TYR A 145 13.96 4.95 -4.54
C TYR A 145 14.54 6.18 -3.84
N SER A 146 15.25 5.98 -2.73
CA SER A 146 15.93 7.06 -2.00
C SER A 146 17.07 7.69 -2.80
N GLN A 147 17.79 6.91 -3.61
CA GLN A 147 18.85 7.41 -4.48
C GLN A 147 18.30 8.19 -5.68
N LEU A 148 17.15 7.80 -6.21
CA LEU A 148 16.48 8.56 -7.28
C LEU A 148 16.07 9.96 -6.81
N ARG A 149 15.61 10.08 -5.56
CA ARG A 149 15.30 11.36 -4.92
C ARG A 149 16.50 12.31 -4.84
N ASN A 150 17.70 11.79 -4.57
CA ASN A 150 18.90 12.62 -4.39
C ASN A 150 19.56 13.05 -5.73
N LYS A 151 18.99 12.67 -6.88
CA LYS A 151 19.51 12.99 -8.22
C LYS A 151 18.74 14.08 -8.96
N SER A 152 17.68 14.63 -8.37
CA SER A 152 16.91 15.80 -8.83
C SER A 152 17.32 17.06 -8.09
#